data_AF-S4RU77-F1
#
_entry.id   AF-S4RU77-F1
#
_cell.length_a   1.000
_cell.length_b   1.000
_cell.length_c   1.000
_cell.angle_alpha   90.00
_cell.angle_beta   90.00
_cell.angle_gamma   90.00
#
_symmetry.space_group_name_H-M   'P 1'
#
loop_
_entity.id
_entity.type
_entity.pdbx_description
1 polymer ?
#
loop_
_entity_poly.entity_id
_entity_poly.type
_entity_poly.pdbx_seq_one_letter_code
_entity_poly.pdbx_strand_id
1 'polypeptide(L)'
;GFGQAVIGPPGSGKTTYCGAVQRLLATELGRPVAVINLDPANDSLPYSCAVDISELVTLSDVMDTLKLGPNGSLIYCMEYLEANVDWLHAKLKALSGHYLLFDCPGQVELYSHHGAVRNVL
;
A
#
# COMPACT_ATOMS: atom_id res chain seq x y z
N GLY A 1 8.17 -15.59 -3.24
CA GLY A 1 8.38 -15.17 -1.84
C GLY A 1 7.14 -15.48 -1.04
N PHE A 2 7.17 -15.25 0.27
CA PHE A 2 5.96 -15.27 1.10
C PHE A 2 5.53 -13.83 1.36
N GLY A 3 4.22 -13.58 1.42
CA GLY A 3 3.72 -12.26 1.76
C GLY A 3 2.28 -12.30 2.23
N GLN A 4 1.84 -11.15 2.73
CA GLN A 4 0.51 -10.93 3.27
C GLN A 4 -0.02 -9.58 2.80
N ALA A 5 -1.23 -9.57 2.26
CA ALA A 5 -2.00 -8.36 2.07
C ALA A 5 -2.91 -8.13 3.29
N VAL A 6 -2.83 -6.93 3.88
CA VAL A 6 -3.63 -6.54 5.04
C VAL A 6 -4.76 -5.64 4.55
N ILE A 7 -5.98 -6.17 4.58
CA ILE A 7 -7.19 -5.52 4.05
C ILE A 7 -8.21 -5.40 5.17
N GLY A 8 -8.96 -4.30 5.17
CA GLY A 8 -9.94 -3.98 6.21
C GLY A 8 -10.42 -2.53 6.09
N PRO A 9 -11.58 -2.18 6.67
CA PRO A 9 -12.16 -0.84 6.56
C PRO A 9 -11.27 0.24 7.20
N PRO A 10 -11.56 1.54 6.97
CA PRO A 10 -10.82 2.61 7.63
C PRO A 10 -10.93 2.48 9.16
N GLY A 11 -9.84 2.73 9.88
CA GLY A 11 -9.81 2.60 11.34
C GLY A 11 -9.72 1.17 11.89
N SER A 12 -9.68 0.13 11.06
CA SER A 12 -9.57 -1.27 11.52
C SER A 12 -8.19 -1.66 12.06
N GLY A 13 -7.20 -0.75 12.01
CA GLY A 13 -5.86 -0.96 12.56
C GLY A 13 -4.85 -1.63 11.62
N LYS A 14 -5.07 -1.61 10.28
CA LYS A 14 -4.16 -2.21 9.29
C LYS A 14 -2.70 -1.74 9.42
N THR A 15 -2.48 -0.43 9.42
CA THR A 15 -1.15 0.17 9.55
C THR A 15 -0.48 -0.17 10.88
N THR A 16 -1.24 -0.17 11.98
CA THR A 16 -0.75 -0.60 13.29
C THR A 16 -0.35 -2.08 13.28
N TYR A 17 -1.17 -2.93 12.65
CA TYR A 17 -0.88 -4.35 12.46
C TYR A 17 0.41 -4.55 11.65
N CYS A 18 0.57 -3.81 10.54
CA CYS A 18 1.76 -3.88 9.69
C CYS A 18 3.03 -3.54 10.48
N GLY A 19 3.01 -2.47 11.28
CA GLY A 19 4.14 -2.11 12.13
C GLY A 19 4.47 -3.17 13.20
N ALA A 20 3.43 -3.73 13.83
CA ALA A 20 3.61 -4.79 14.84
C ALA A 20 4.21 -6.07 14.22
N VAL A 21 3.72 -6.49 13.06
CA VAL A 21 4.23 -7.67 12.34
C VAL A 21 5.64 -7.43 11.82
N GLN A 22 5.95 -6.24 11.30
CA GLN A 22 7.31 -5.90 10.88
C GLN A 22 8.28 -6.07 12.06
N ARG A 23 7.95 -5.48 13.22
CA ARG A 23 8.75 -5.61 14.43
C ARG A 23 8.93 -7.08 14.83
N LEU A 24 7.83 -7.83 14.96
CA LEU A 24 7.87 -9.25 15.33
C LEU A 24 8.80 -10.07 14.42
N LEU A 25 8.62 -9.94 13.10
CA LEU A 25 9.42 -10.68 12.13
C LEU A 25 10.89 -10.27 12.17
N ALA A 26 11.18 -8.97 12.21
CA ALA A 26 12.54 -8.45 12.14
C ALA A 26 13.33 -8.69 13.44
N THR A 27 12.72 -8.46 14.61
CA THR A 27 13.44 -8.46 15.90
C THR A 27 13.36 -9.79 16.62
N GLU A 28 12.18 -10.41 16.69
CA GLU A 28 11.98 -11.63 17.49
C GLU A 28 12.30 -12.90 16.69
N LEU A 29 12.02 -12.89 15.39
CA LEU A 29 12.16 -14.06 14.52
C LEU A 29 13.36 -14.01 13.58
N GLY A 30 14.06 -12.87 13.52
CA GLY A 30 15.23 -12.68 12.64
C GLY A 30 14.92 -12.85 11.15
N ARG A 31 13.66 -12.67 10.75
CA ARG A 31 13.20 -12.84 9.37
C ARG A 31 13.20 -11.48 8.65
N PRO A 32 13.94 -11.33 7.54
CA PRO A 32 13.87 -10.12 6.72
C PRO A 32 12.43 -9.87 6.25
N VAL A 33 11.93 -8.66 6.49
CA VAL A 33 10.57 -8.23 6.16
C VAL A 33 10.62 -6.87 5.49
N ALA A 34 9.83 -6.69 4.45
CA ALA A 34 9.65 -5.42 3.75
C ALA A 34 8.17 -5.04 3.81
N VAL A 35 7.88 -3.84 4.30
CA VAL A 35 6.52 -3.29 4.29
C VAL A 35 6.33 -2.46 3.03
N ILE A 36 5.20 -2.67 2.36
CA ILE A 36 4.78 -1.99 1.14
C ILE A 36 3.50 -1.23 1.47
N ASN A 37 3.58 0.09 1.50
CA ASN A 37 2.39 0.95 1.67
C ASN A 37 1.75 1.19 0.30
N LEU A 38 0.52 0.69 0.12
CA LEU A 38 -0.29 0.96 -1.06
C LEU A 38 -1.45 1.92 -0.75
N ASP A 39 -1.57 2.44 0.47
CA ASP A 39 -2.59 3.43 0.84
C ASP A 39 -2.08 4.86 0.56
N PRO A 40 -2.59 5.55 -0.49
CA PRO A 40 -2.17 6.91 -0.82
C PRO A 40 -2.68 7.96 0.16
N ALA A 41 -3.60 7.61 1.07
CA ALA A 41 -4.12 8.50 2.09
C ALA A 41 -3.38 8.40 3.44
N ASN A 42 -2.31 7.59 3.51
CA ASN A 42 -1.60 7.33 4.74
C ASN A 42 -0.38 8.24 4.90
N ASP A 43 -0.58 9.36 5.59
CA ASP A 43 0.46 10.41 5.74
C ASP A 43 1.47 10.13 6.87
N SER A 44 1.25 9.11 7.69
CA SER A 44 2.09 8.83 8.86
C SER A 44 2.28 7.33 9.05
N LEU A 45 3.44 6.85 8.61
CA LEU A 45 3.83 5.44 8.72
C LEU A 45 4.60 5.22 10.03
N PRO A 46 4.08 4.41 10.98
CA PRO A 46 4.77 4.11 12.24
C PRO A 46 5.86 3.03 12.09
N TYR A 47 6.31 2.77 10.86
CA TYR A 47 7.19 1.67 10.49
C TYR A 47 8.13 2.07 9.35
N SER A 48 9.19 1.28 9.13
CA SER A 48 10.06 1.48 7.97
C SER A 48 9.38 0.95 6.71
N CYS A 49 9.05 1.84 5.79
CA CYS A 49 8.43 1.49 4.52
C CYS A 49 9.50 1.24 3.46
N ALA A 50 9.46 0.08 2.81
CA ALA A 50 10.40 -0.28 1.76
C ALA A 50 9.95 0.19 0.37
N VAL A 51 8.63 0.27 0.16
CA VAL A 51 8.00 0.78 -1.06
C VAL A 51 6.74 1.53 -0.66
N ASP A 52 6.68 2.81 -1.01
CA ASP A 52 5.52 3.66 -0.73
C ASP A 52 4.91 4.16 -2.04
N ILE A 53 3.60 3.99 -2.21
CA ILE A 53 2.85 4.49 -3.37
C ILE A 53 3.00 6.01 -3.53
N SER A 54 3.28 6.75 -2.46
CA SER A 54 3.53 8.19 -2.51
C SER A 54 4.73 8.59 -3.39
N GLU A 55 5.68 7.67 -3.62
CA GLU A 55 6.78 7.87 -4.57
C GLU A 55 6.32 7.86 -6.04
N LEU A 56 5.15 7.26 -6.32
CA LEU A 56 4.55 7.17 -7.65
C LEU A 56 3.43 8.21 -7.84
N VAL A 57 2.54 8.35 -6.86
CA VAL A 57 1.38 9.24 -6.89
C VAL A 57 0.91 9.55 -5.47
N THR A 58 0.58 10.82 -5.20
CA THR A 58 0.02 11.25 -3.91
C THR A 58 -1.45 11.63 -4.04
N LEU A 59 -2.24 11.38 -2.98
CA LEU A 59 -3.64 11.76 -2.97
C LEU A 59 -3.82 13.28 -3.11
N SER A 60 -2.98 14.07 -2.45
CA SER A 60 -3.04 15.53 -2.48
C SER A 60 -2.81 16.10 -3.88
N ASP A 61 -1.80 15.62 -4.61
CA ASP A 61 -1.50 16.12 -5.95
C ASP A 61 -2.64 15.82 -6.93
N VAL A 62 -3.27 14.65 -6.78
CA VAL A 62 -4.42 14.25 -7.60
C VAL A 62 -5.63 15.13 -7.30
N MET A 63 -5.94 15.37 -6.01
CA MET A 63 -7.03 16.26 -5.60
C MET A 63 -6.83 17.66 -6.18
N ASP A 64 -5.63 18.20 -6.07
CA ASP A 64 -5.32 19.57 -6.51
C ASP A 64 -5.29 19.70 -8.03
N THR A 65 -4.77 18.70 -8.74
CA THR A 65 -4.62 18.74 -10.20
C THR A 65 -5.93 18.42 -10.92
N LEU A 66 -6.65 17.38 -10.50
CA LEU A 66 -7.85 16.91 -11.17
C LEU A 66 -9.15 17.48 -10.59
N LYS A 67 -9.05 18.27 -9.50
CA LYS A 67 -10.21 18.86 -8.79
C LYS A 67 -11.22 17.81 -8.33
N LEU A 68 -10.70 16.63 -7.96
CA LEU A 68 -11.49 15.52 -7.45
C LEU A 68 -11.61 15.60 -5.93
N GLY A 69 -12.71 15.08 -5.39
CA GLY A 69 -12.84 14.83 -3.95
C GLY A 69 -11.92 13.69 -3.47
N PRO A 70 -11.83 13.45 -2.15
CA PRO A 70 -10.94 12.43 -1.57
C PRO A 70 -11.15 11.02 -2.17
N ASN A 71 -12.40 10.57 -2.28
CA ASN A 71 -12.70 9.22 -2.79
C ASN A 71 -12.35 9.07 -4.28
N GLY A 72 -12.66 10.08 -5.11
CA GLY A 72 -12.35 10.05 -6.54
C GLY A 72 -10.84 10.08 -6.78
N SER A 73 -10.11 10.87 -6.00
CA SER A 73 -8.65 10.95 -6.08
C SER A 73 -7.98 9.64 -5.64
N LEU A 74 -8.55 8.98 -4.64
CA LEU A 74 -8.04 7.71 -4.15
C LEU A 74 -8.25 6.58 -5.17
N ILE A 75 -9.40 6.54 -5.85
CA ILE A 75 -9.64 5.62 -6.98
C ILE A 75 -8.61 5.88 -8.08
N TYR A 76 -8.40 7.15 -8.46
CA TYR A 76 -7.43 7.51 -9.48
C TYR A 76 -6.00 7.08 -9.11
N CYS A 77 -5.58 7.23 -7.85
CA CYS A 77 -4.28 6.75 -7.39
C CYS A 77 -4.11 5.24 -7.63
N MET A 78 -5.17 4.46 -7.37
CA MET A 78 -5.15 3.01 -7.59
C MET A 78 -5.14 2.65 -9.08
N GLU A 79 -5.89 3.36 -9.92
CA GLU A 79 -5.86 3.21 -11.38
C GLU A 79 -4.48 3.58 -11.95
N TYR A 80 -3.86 4.63 -11.42
CA TYR A 80 -2.52 5.05 -11.82
C TYR A 80 -1.46 4.04 -11.42
N LEU A 81 -1.58 3.45 -10.22
CA LEU A 81 -0.73 2.32 -9.80
C LEU A 81 -0.93 1.11 -10.72
N GLU A 82 -2.17 0.74 -11.04
CA GLU A 82 -2.46 -0.37 -11.96
C GLU A 82 -1.85 -0.15 -13.34
N ALA A 83 -2.03 1.05 -13.91
CA ALA A 83 -1.46 1.43 -15.21
C ALA A 83 0.09 1.45 -15.20
N ASN A 84 0.70 1.59 -14.02
CA ASN A 84 2.15 1.60 -13.81
C ASN A 84 2.62 0.43 -12.95
N VAL A 85 1.94 -0.72 -12.99
CA VAL A 85 2.25 -1.86 -12.10
C VAL A 85 3.69 -2.37 -12.23
N ASP A 86 4.32 -2.15 -13.40
CA ASP A 86 5.73 -2.46 -13.62
C ASP A 86 6.68 -1.72 -12.67
N TRP A 87 6.32 -0.50 -12.24
CA TRP A 87 7.04 0.23 -11.19
C TRP A 87 7.05 -0.57 -9.88
N LEU A 88 5.89 -1.08 -9.47
CA LEU A 88 5.76 -1.89 -8.25
C LEU A 88 6.53 -3.20 -8.42
N HIS A 89 6.38 -3.90 -9.55
CA HIS A 89 7.12 -5.13 -9.83
C HIS A 89 8.64 -4.94 -9.76
N ALA A 90 9.17 -3.84 -10.32
CA ALA A 90 10.59 -3.53 -10.27
C ALA A 90 11.09 -3.34 -8.83
N LYS A 91 10.33 -2.60 -8.01
CA LYS A 91 10.62 -2.39 -6.58
C LYS A 91 10.58 -3.71 -5.79
N LEU A 92 9.54 -4.54 -6.01
CA LEU A 92 9.40 -5.84 -5.35
C LEU A 92 10.52 -6.83 -5.72
N LYS A 93 10.99 -6.81 -6.97
CA LYS A 93 12.09 -7.67 -7.43
C LYS A 93 13.39 -7.40 -6.66
N ALA A 94 13.64 -6.15 -6.28
CA ALA A 94 14.79 -5.77 -5.46
C ALA A 94 14.71 -6.29 -4.02
N LEU A 95 13.52 -6.70 -3.56
CA LEU A 95 13.24 -7.21 -2.21
C LEU A 95 13.22 -8.74 -2.15
N SER A 96 13.79 -9.43 -3.14
CA SER A 96 13.89 -10.89 -3.14
C SER A 96 14.46 -11.44 -1.83
N GLY A 97 13.82 -12.46 -1.27
CA GLY A 97 14.20 -13.07 0.02
C GLY A 97 13.50 -12.45 1.25
N HIS A 98 12.81 -11.32 1.12
CA HIS A 98 12.02 -10.73 2.21
C HIS A 98 10.63 -11.37 2.31
N TYR A 99 10.05 -11.35 3.51
CA TYR A 99 8.61 -11.45 3.71
C TYR A 99 7.96 -10.12 3.31
N LEU A 100 6.99 -10.15 2.40
CA LEU A 100 6.35 -8.93 1.89
C LEU A 100 5.05 -8.67 2.65
N LEU A 101 4.92 -7.48 3.25
CA LEU A 101 3.73 -7.10 4.01
C LEU A 101 3.09 -5.86 3.38
N PHE A 102 1.94 -6.04 2.75
CA PHE A 102 1.23 -4.98 2.03
C PHE A 102 0.18 -4.33 2.93
N ASP A 103 0.35 -3.05 3.23
CA ASP A 103 -0.65 -2.20 3.88
C ASP A 103 -1.56 -1.62 2.79
N CYS A 104 -2.77 -2.15 2.67
CA CYS A 104 -3.69 -1.82 1.58
C CYS A 104 -4.62 -0.66 1.99
N PRO A 105 -5.09 0.15 1.02
CA PRO A 105 -6.03 1.22 1.34
C PRO A 105 -7.31 0.70 2.00
N GLY A 106 -7.81 1.50 2.95
CA GLY A 106 -8.95 1.11 3.79
C GLY A 106 -10.34 1.31 3.20
N GLN A 107 -10.49 2.12 2.15
CA GLN A 107 -11.81 2.52 1.65
C GLN A 107 -12.53 1.36 0.96
N VAL A 108 -13.79 1.12 1.33
CA VAL A 108 -14.58 -0.04 0.86
C VAL A 108 -14.97 0.15 -0.62
N GLU A 109 -15.16 1.40 -1.04
CA GLU A 109 -15.55 1.79 -2.39
C GLU A 109 -14.56 1.33 -3.47
N LEU A 110 -13.29 1.15 -3.10
CA LEU A 110 -12.25 0.58 -3.96
C LEU A 110 -12.49 -0.88 -4.33
N TYR A 111 -13.15 -1.64 -3.46
CA TYR A 111 -13.36 -3.08 -3.62
C TYR A 111 -14.74 -3.39 -4.22
N SER A 112 -15.66 -2.42 -4.23
CA SER A 112 -17.03 -2.59 -4.73
C SER A 112 -17.28 -1.96 -6.11
N HIS A 113 -16.55 -0.91 -6.50
CA HIS A 113 -16.82 -0.18 -7.75
C HIS A 113 -15.72 -0.29 -8.82
N HIS A 114 -14.51 -0.73 -8.49
CA HIS A 114 -13.40 -0.76 -9.45
C HIS A 114 -12.52 -2.02 -9.31
N GLY A 115 -12.07 -2.57 -10.44
CA GLY A 115 -11.22 -3.77 -10.49
C GLY A 115 -9.75 -3.52 -10.14
N ALA A 116 -9.32 -2.26 -10.03
CA ALA A 116 -7.92 -1.89 -9.91
C ALA A 116 -7.19 -2.56 -8.74
N VAL A 117 -7.78 -2.56 -7.54
CA VAL A 117 -7.16 -3.20 -6.37
C VAL A 117 -7.03 -4.72 -6.57
N ARG A 118 -8.01 -5.35 -7.22
CA ARG A 118 -7.96 -6.78 -7.57
C ARG A 118 -6.93 -7.10 -8.66
N ASN A 119 -6.65 -6.15 -9.56
CA ASN A 119 -5.69 -6.35 -10.65
C ASN A 119 -4.24 -6.09 -10.20
N VAL A 120 -4.05 -5.32 -9.12
CA VAL A 120 -2.75 -5.02 -8.51
C VAL A 120 -2.31 -6.09 -7.49
N LEU A 121 -3.25 -6.65 -6.72
CA LEU A 121 -2.99 -7.68 -5.69
C LEU A 121 -3.02 -9.10 -6.26
#